data_AF-A0A163CTE5-F1
#
_entry.id   AF-A0A163CTE5-F1
#
_cell.length_a   1.000
_cell.length_b   1.000
_cell.length_c   1.000
_cell.angle_alpha   90.00
_cell.angle_beta   90.00
_cell.angle_gamma   90.00
#
_symmetry.space_group_name_H-M   'P 1'
#
loop_
_entity.id
_entity.type
_entity.pdbx_description
1 polymer ?
#
loop_
_entity_poly.entity_id
_entity_poly.type
_entity_poly.pdbx_seq_one_letter_code
_entity_poly.pdbx_strand_id
1 'polypeptide(L)'
;MAPRTNINQNARTNGSTSRPLINAVNTGRIESSNPMIAPRPENMSIPVSEFNDVVSLLATLNDKMTAVSSDVSELKVQCQVGAQLTGMQAVLDSDMDPQDIISSSRHPKISSIIRGRLRDINLKTDDLELIRENDDKPTWDVNVGFSDEFNKNLASDLMLYIRRQPVAAMVPPKELCGIIVNSYYNRLAASKLTEEDRQTNTTSNRRGNRKTALNKRRKRTYTKHKDAVTEKFNRDYNGVFYRDAMSGDETETDTSVVASRPDWRSDELNTVFDFLDELARDDLGKRATQLKSQSHVLVHKTIPRGLVTKMPTWSKRV
;
A
#
# COMPACT_ATOMS: atom_id res chain seq x y z
N MET A 1 21.74 -44.49 38.72
CA MET A 1 22.21 -43.39 39.60
C MET A 1 21.33 -42.17 39.32
N ALA A 2 20.61 -41.69 40.33
CA ALA A 2 19.93 -40.38 40.31
C ALA A 2 20.92 -39.26 40.72
N PRO A 3 20.61 -37.96 40.56
CA PRO A 3 19.61 -37.22 41.38
C PRO A 3 18.66 -36.33 40.52
N ARG A 4 17.36 -36.09 40.78
CA ARG A 4 16.54 -35.64 41.94
C ARG A 4 16.72 -34.18 42.40
N THR A 5 15.72 -33.35 42.07
CA THR A 5 15.09 -32.22 42.82
C THR A 5 13.95 -31.70 41.93
N ASN A 6 12.68 -32.09 42.09
CA ASN A 6 11.62 -31.66 43.03
C ASN A 6 11.41 -30.14 43.13
N ILE A 7 10.19 -29.65 42.81
CA ILE A 7 9.35 -28.72 43.59
C ILE A 7 7.96 -28.57 42.92
N ASN A 8 6.95 -29.13 43.59
CA ASN A 8 5.56 -28.70 43.77
C ASN A 8 4.80 -27.93 42.66
N GLN A 9 3.71 -28.55 42.17
CA GLN A 9 2.47 -27.83 41.87
C GLN A 9 1.30 -28.48 42.60
N ASN A 10 0.98 -27.92 43.76
CA ASN A 10 -0.28 -28.16 44.45
C ASN A 10 -1.41 -27.52 43.65
N ALA A 11 -2.38 -28.36 43.27
CA ALA A 11 -3.68 -27.94 42.81
C ALA A 11 -4.38 -27.13 43.93
N ARG A 12 -4.64 -25.85 43.67
CA ARG A 12 -5.65 -25.05 44.36
C ARG A 12 -6.62 -24.51 43.31
N THR A 13 -7.73 -25.22 43.13
CA THR A 13 -8.93 -24.73 42.47
C THR A 13 -9.59 -23.71 43.40
N ASN A 14 -9.28 -22.43 43.20
CA ASN A 14 -10.10 -21.36 43.77
C ASN A 14 -11.33 -21.20 42.88
N GLY A 15 -12.48 -21.58 43.42
CA GLY A 15 -13.79 -21.38 42.79
C GLY A 15 -14.06 -19.89 42.60
N SER A 16 -14.35 -19.51 41.36
CA SER A 16 -15.02 -18.25 41.05
C SER A 16 -16.35 -18.60 40.39
N THR A 17 -17.38 -18.60 41.22
CA THR A 17 -18.78 -18.84 40.86
C THR A 17 -19.24 -17.73 39.92
N SER A 18 -19.12 -17.95 38.62
CA SER A 18 -19.79 -17.13 37.61
C SER A 18 -21.28 -17.46 37.62
N ARG A 19 -22.10 -16.53 38.13
CA ARG A 19 -23.57 -16.60 38.03
C ARG A 19 -24.02 -16.25 36.60
N PRO A 20 -24.81 -17.08 35.91
CA PRO A 20 -25.70 -16.62 34.86
C PRO A 20 -27.08 -16.32 35.48
N LEU A 21 -27.47 -15.04 35.49
CA LEU A 21 -28.83 -14.60 35.79
C LEU A 21 -29.64 -14.59 34.49
N ILE A 22 -30.36 -15.68 34.16
CA ILE A 22 -31.44 -15.63 33.14
C ILE A 22 -32.60 -16.57 33.54
N ASN A 23 -33.75 -15.92 33.77
CA ASN A 23 -35.15 -16.34 33.62
C ASN A 23 -35.70 -17.56 34.37
N ALA A 24 -36.35 -17.29 35.51
CA ALA A 24 -37.49 -18.07 35.97
C ALA A 24 -38.79 -17.30 35.67
N VAL A 25 -39.43 -17.64 34.54
CA VAL A 25 -40.84 -17.33 34.28
C VAL A 25 -41.66 -18.28 35.14
N ASN A 26 -42.21 -17.79 36.24
CA ASN A 26 -43.14 -18.56 37.05
C ASN A 26 -44.52 -18.55 36.40
N THR A 27 -44.83 -19.59 35.62
CA THR A 27 -46.20 -20.03 35.34
C THR A 27 -46.76 -20.75 36.58
N GLY A 28 -47.26 -19.97 37.54
CA GLY A 28 -48.03 -20.47 38.68
C GLY A 28 -49.52 -20.38 38.40
N ARG A 29 -50.15 -21.54 38.14
CA ARG A 29 -51.60 -21.75 38.07
C ARG A 29 -52.21 -21.40 39.44
N ILE A 30 -53.01 -20.34 39.52
CA ILE A 30 -53.73 -19.95 40.74
C ILE A 30 -55.00 -20.80 40.83
N GLU A 31 -55.05 -21.71 41.81
CA GLU A 31 -56.27 -22.38 42.23
C GLU A 31 -57.23 -21.37 42.87
N SER A 32 -58.49 -21.41 42.44
CA SER A 32 -59.56 -20.53 42.91
C SER A 32 -59.99 -20.89 44.33
N SER A 33 -59.51 -20.14 45.30
CA SER A 33 -60.12 -20.07 46.64
C SER A 33 -60.73 -18.68 46.79
N ASN A 34 -62.06 -18.59 46.76
CA ASN A 34 -62.80 -17.35 46.97
C ASN A 34 -62.44 -16.72 48.34
N PRO A 35 -61.86 -15.51 48.39
CA PRO A 35 -61.85 -14.74 49.62
C PRO A 35 -63.18 -14.02 49.77
N MET A 36 -63.72 -14.05 50.99
CA MET A 36 -64.84 -13.21 51.41
C MET A 36 -64.68 -11.77 50.89
N ILE A 37 -65.72 -11.26 50.24
CA ILE A 37 -65.81 -9.87 49.81
C ILE A 37 -65.88 -8.99 51.06
N ALA A 38 -64.77 -8.32 51.39
CA ALA A 38 -64.79 -7.17 52.29
C ALA A 38 -65.51 -5.99 51.58
N PRO A 39 -66.18 -5.09 52.31
CA PRO A 39 -66.87 -3.97 51.70
C PRO A 39 -65.89 -3.10 50.91
N ARG A 40 -66.28 -2.73 49.70
CA ARG A 40 -65.54 -1.84 48.79
C ARG A 40 -65.28 -0.51 49.50
N PRO A 41 -64.01 -0.03 49.61
CA PRO A 41 -63.78 1.36 49.97
C PRO A 41 -64.22 2.22 48.78
N GLU A 42 -65.40 2.83 48.91
CA GLU A 42 -65.80 3.93 48.04
C GLU A 42 -64.88 5.12 48.34
N ASN A 43 -64.29 5.69 47.28
CA ASN A 43 -63.43 6.87 47.26
C ASN A 43 -62.04 6.77 47.93
N MET A 44 -61.10 6.08 47.25
CA MET A 44 -59.72 6.59 47.21
C MET A 44 -59.51 7.29 45.87
N SER A 45 -59.83 8.59 45.82
CA SER A 45 -59.33 9.43 44.73
C SER A 45 -57.85 9.65 45.01
N ILE A 46 -56.97 9.02 44.23
CA ILE A 46 -55.56 9.40 44.24
C ILE A 46 -55.52 10.87 43.77
N PRO A 47 -55.03 11.81 44.58
CA PRO A 47 -54.97 13.19 44.16
C PRO A 47 -54.13 13.28 42.89
N VAL A 48 -54.62 13.98 41.87
CA VAL A 48 -53.96 14.14 40.56
C VAL A 48 -52.51 14.63 40.71
N SER A 49 -52.19 15.34 41.80
CA SER A 49 -50.83 15.74 42.15
C SER A 49 -49.88 14.57 42.39
N GLU A 50 -50.29 13.53 43.13
CA GLU A 50 -49.43 12.35 43.38
C GLU A 50 -49.17 11.56 42.08
N PHE A 51 -50.15 11.51 41.18
CA PHE A 51 -49.98 10.89 39.86
C PHE A 51 -49.00 11.69 38.99
N ASN A 52 -49.08 13.03 39.00
CA ASN A 52 -48.17 13.90 38.26
C ASN A 52 -46.73 13.85 38.81
N ASP A 53 -46.56 13.66 40.12
CA ASP A 53 -45.25 13.49 40.75
C ASP A 53 -44.59 12.18 40.31
N VAL A 54 -45.37 11.09 40.24
CA VAL A 54 -44.89 9.79 39.73
C VAL A 54 -44.52 9.88 38.24
N VAL A 55 -45.33 10.56 37.42
CA VAL A 55 -45.01 10.78 36.00
C VAL A 55 -43.74 11.61 35.82
N SER A 56 -43.55 12.65 36.63
CA SER A 56 -42.34 13.49 36.60
C SER A 56 -41.09 12.72 37.04
N LEU A 57 -41.21 11.85 38.03
CA LEU A 57 -40.13 10.94 38.46
C LEU A 57 -39.77 9.94 37.36
N LEU A 58 -40.76 9.36 36.68
CA LEU A 58 -40.53 8.46 35.54
C LEU A 58 -39.83 9.16 34.38
N ALA A 59 -40.25 10.38 34.04
CA ALA A 59 -39.59 11.18 33.00
C ALA A 59 -38.13 11.45 33.36
N THR A 60 -37.86 11.88 34.60
CA THR A 60 -36.50 12.13 35.10
C THR A 60 -35.63 10.86 35.08
N LEU A 61 -36.21 9.70 35.43
CA LEU A 61 -35.51 8.42 35.38
C LEU A 61 -35.15 8.05 33.93
N ASN A 62 -36.08 8.26 33.00
CA ASN A 62 -35.88 7.97 31.58
C ASN A 62 -34.78 8.84 30.96
N ASP A 63 -34.75 10.13 31.30
CA ASP A 63 -33.70 11.05 30.85
C ASP A 63 -32.32 10.62 31.37
N LYS A 64 -32.24 10.25 32.66
CA LYS A 64 -31.00 9.72 33.25
C LYS A 64 -30.56 8.41 32.60
N MET A 65 -31.50 7.52 32.31
CA MET A 65 -31.20 6.25 31.65
C MET A 65 -30.72 6.46 30.21
N THR A 66 -31.26 7.45 29.51
CA THR A 66 -30.83 7.85 28.17
C THR A 66 -29.42 8.43 28.19
N ALA A 67 -29.12 9.31 29.16
CA ALA A 67 -27.77 9.85 29.36
C ALA A 67 -26.75 8.73 29.65
N VAL A 68 -27.04 7.82 30.58
CA VAL A 68 -26.17 6.67 30.87
C VAL A 68 -25.97 5.78 29.64
N SER A 69 -27.00 5.57 28.83
CA SER A 69 -26.89 4.79 27.59
C SER A 69 -25.96 5.46 26.57
N SER A 70 -25.99 6.80 26.47
CA SER A 70 -25.07 7.57 25.65
C SER A 70 -23.64 7.44 26.16
N ASP A 71 -23.41 7.65 27.45
CA ASP A 71 -22.08 7.58 28.07
C ASP A 71 -21.46 6.17 27.91
N VAL A 72 -22.25 5.12 28.12
CA VAL A 72 -21.81 3.74 27.91
C VAL A 72 -21.45 3.47 26.45
N SER A 73 -22.18 4.07 25.51
CA SER A 73 -21.88 3.93 24.08
C SER A 73 -20.59 4.64 23.70
N GLU A 74 -20.35 5.83 24.23
CA GLU A 74 -19.10 6.58 24.05
C GLU A 74 -17.91 5.81 24.66
N LEU A 75 -18.06 5.33 25.89
CA LEU A 75 -17.02 4.56 26.58
C LEU A 75 -16.67 3.27 25.82
N LYS A 76 -17.68 2.60 25.23
CA LYS A 76 -17.46 1.43 24.37
C LYS A 76 -16.64 1.76 23.12
N VAL A 77 -16.92 2.88 22.47
CA VAL A 77 -16.13 3.35 21.31
C VAL A 77 -14.70 3.67 21.74
N GLN A 78 -14.51 4.39 22.85
CA GLN A 78 -13.20 4.73 23.38
C GLN A 78 -12.38 3.49 23.76
N CYS A 79 -12.96 2.51 24.46
CA CYS A 79 -12.30 1.24 24.77
C CYS A 79 -11.91 0.46 23.52
N GLN A 80 -12.76 0.45 22.48
CA GLN A 80 -12.47 -0.25 21.23
C GLN A 80 -11.33 0.42 20.45
N VAL A 81 -11.28 1.76 20.44
CA VAL A 81 -10.16 2.53 19.87
C VAL A 81 -8.88 2.31 20.68
N GLY A 82 -8.96 2.33 22.01
CA GLY A 82 -7.83 2.08 22.90
C GLY A 82 -7.23 0.69 22.71
N ALA A 83 -8.06 -0.36 22.66
CA ALA A 83 -7.60 -1.72 22.41
C ALA A 83 -6.96 -1.90 21.02
N GLN A 84 -7.48 -1.21 20.00
CA GLN A 84 -6.87 -1.20 18.67
C GLN A 84 -5.51 -0.51 18.68
N LEU A 85 -5.39 0.64 19.34
CA LEU A 85 -4.13 1.38 19.47
C LEU A 85 -3.07 0.54 20.21
N THR A 86 -3.43 -0.10 21.33
CA THR A 86 -2.52 -0.98 22.08
C THR A 86 -2.07 -2.18 21.24
N GLY A 87 -2.98 -2.82 20.52
CA GLY A 87 -2.64 -3.92 19.61
C GLY A 87 -1.78 -3.47 18.42
N MET A 88 -1.94 -2.24 17.95
CA MET A 88 -1.09 -1.65 16.89
C MET A 88 0.30 -1.32 17.40
N GLN A 89 0.40 -0.74 18.60
CA GLN A 89 1.67 -0.40 19.22
C GLN A 89 2.50 -1.67 19.48
N ALA A 90 1.86 -2.75 19.94
CA ALA A 90 2.54 -4.04 20.11
C ALA A 90 3.11 -4.61 18.80
N VAL A 91 2.48 -4.36 17.65
CA VAL A 91 2.99 -4.79 16.33
C VAL A 91 4.13 -3.89 15.84
N LEU A 92 4.14 -2.62 16.21
CA LEU A 92 5.24 -1.70 15.90
C LEU A 92 6.44 -1.90 16.82
N ASP A 93 6.20 -2.31 18.06
CA ASP A 93 7.23 -2.58 19.08
C ASP A 93 7.84 -3.98 18.96
N SER A 94 7.18 -4.92 18.26
CA SER A 94 7.80 -6.21 17.96
C SER A 94 8.97 -6.01 16.99
N ASP A 95 10.11 -6.65 17.29
CA ASP A 95 11.28 -6.67 16.40
C ASP A 95 10.86 -7.13 15.00
N MET A 96 10.73 -6.18 14.08
CA MET A 96 10.41 -6.45 12.68
C MET A 96 11.65 -7.04 12.02
N ASP A 97 11.54 -8.28 11.55
CA ASP A 97 12.59 -8.90 10.73
C ASP A 97 12.71 -8.08 9.42
N PRO A 98 13.91 -7.82 8.89
CA PRO A 98 14.09 -7.30 7.54
C PRO A 98 13.24 -8.01 6.45
N GLN A 99 12.89 -9.28 6.65
CA GLN A 99 11.97 -10.04 5.77
C GLN A 99 10.51 -9.58 5.84
N ASP A 100 10.11 -8.91 6.92
CA ASP A 100 8.77 -8.34 7.11
C ASP A 100 8.59 -6.98 6.41
N ILE A 101 9.67 -6.40 5.85
CA ILE A 101 9.60 -5.18 5.04
C ILE A 101 8.92 -5.48 3.70
N ILE A 102 7.66 -5.07 3.58
CA ILE A 102 6.87 -5.30 2.38
C ILE A 102 7.15 -4.24 1.33
N SER A 103 7.57 -4.69 0.14
CA SER A 103 7.73 -3.83 -1.03
C SER A 103 6.42 -3.10 -1.36
N SER A 104 6.53 -1.79 -1.59
CA SER A 104 5.42 -0.92 -2.03
C SER A 104 4.69 -1.43 -3.29
N SER A 105 5.34 -2.30 -4.07
CA SER A 105 4.75 -2.93 -5.25
C SER A 105 3.64 -3.95 -4.94
N ARG A 106 3.65 -4.56 -3.75
CA ARG A 106 2.59 -5.52 -3.34
C ARG A 106 1.28 -4.81 -3.02
N HIS A 107 1.33 -3.60 -2.47
CA HIS A 107 0.17 -2.82 -2.03
C HIS A 107 0.22 -1.36 -2.52
N PRO A 108 0.18 -1.13 -3.85
CA PRO A 108 0.45 0.19 -4.45
C PRO A 108 -0.55 1.26 -4.02
N LYS A 109 -1.81 0.89 -3.78
CA LYS A 109 -2.84 1.81 -3.29
C LYS A 109 -2.54 2.30 -1.88
N ILE A 110 -2.13 1.41 -0.98
CA ILE A 110 -1.78 1.75 0.41
C ILE A 110 -0.51 2.61 0.43
N SER A 111 0.50 2.26 -0.36
CA SER A 111 1.70 3.09 -0.51
C SER A 111 1.38 4.49 -1.05
N SER A 112 0.40 4.61 -1.96
CA SER A 112 -0.06 5.92 -2.43
C SER A 112 -0.76 6.73 -1.34
N ILE A 113 -1.53 6.09 -0.47
CA ILE A 113 -2.19 6.73 0.67
C ILE A 113 -1.15 7.27 1.66
N ILE A 114 -0.14 6.47 2.01
CA ILE A 114 0.96 6.90 2.87
C ILE A 114 1.68 8.12 2.25
N ARG A 115 2.05 8.03 0.96
CA ARG A 115 2.74 9.12 0.27
C ARG A 115 1.91 10.41 0.23
N GLY A 116 0.59 10.33 0.05
CA GLY A 116 -0.26 11.52 0.02
C GLY A 116 -0.41 12.23 1.37
N ARG A 117 -0.17 11.51 2.47
CA ARG A 117 -0.32 12.01 3.84
C ARG A 117 0.97 12.52 4.45
N LEU A 118 2.11 12.09 3.92
CA LEU A 118 3.43 12.59 4.31
C LEU A 118 3.85 13.77 3.44
N ARG A 119 4.74 14.62 3.96
CA ARG A 119 5.35 15.73 3.22
C ARG A 119 6.16 15.23 2.02
N ASP A 120 5.80 15.72 0.84
CA ASP A 120 6.55 15.46 -0.39
C ASP A 120 7.71 16.47 -0.50
N ILE A 121 8.94 15.95 -0.40
CA ILE A 121 10.17 16.75 -0.58
C ILE A 121 10.48 17.06 -2.04
N ASN A 122 9.84 16.35 -2.97
CA ASN A 122 10.04 16.55 -4.41
C ASN A 122 8.84 17.27 -5.03
N LEU A 123 8.01 17.94 -4.21
CA LEU A 123 6.91 18.75 -4.71
C LEU A 123 7.47 19.84 -5.64
N LYS A 124 6.98 19.88 -6.88
CA LYS A 124 7.35 20.87 -7.89
C LYS A 124 6.10 21.63 -8.29
N THR A 125 5.84 22.74 -7.60
CA THR A 125 4.75 23.66 -7.88
C THR A 125 5.16 25.05 -7.45
N ASP A 126 4.69 26.08 -8.15
CA ASP A 126 4.83 27.48 -7.77
C ASP A 126 3.59 27.99 -7.00
N ASP A 127 2.57 27.14 -6.85
CA ASP A 127 1.35 27.43 -6.10
C ASP A 127 1.64 27.45 -4.59
N LEU A 128 1.56 28.64 -4.00
CA LEU A 128 1.82 28.88 -2.59
C LEU A 128 0.86 28.15 -1.66
N GLU A 129 -0.39 27.92 -2.06
CA GLU A 129 -1.35 27.19 -1.22
C GLU A 129 -0.97 25.71 -1.15
N LEU A 130 -0.59 25.11 -2.28
CA LEU A 130 -0.14 23.72 -2.33
C LEU A 130 1.19 23.51 -1.60
N ILE A 131 2.10 24.49 -1.65
CA ILE A 131 3.34 24.46 -0.87
C ILE A 131 3.02 24.47 0.62
N ARG A 132 2.15 25.39 1.07
CA ARG A 132 1.78 25.49 2.49
C ARG A 132 1.09 24.21 2.98
N GLU A 133 0.13 23.69 2.22
CA GLU A 133 -0.55 22.43 2.55
C GLU A 133 0.44 21.27 2.67
N ASN A 134 1.45 21.21 1.81
CA ASN A 134 2.47 20.16 1.88
C ASN A 134 3.42 20.34 3.08
N ASP A 135 3.74 21.58 3.44
CA ASP A 135 4.58 21.89 4.59
C ASP A 135 3.92 21.58 5.93
N ASP A 136 2.59 21.67 5.99
CA ASP A 136 1.79 21.29 7.15
C ASP A 136 1.72 19.75 7.35
N LYS A 137 2.16 18.94 6.37
CA LYS A 137 2.12 17.48 6.48
C LYS A 137 3.27 16.94 7.35
N PRO A 138 3.03 15.87 8.12
CA PRO A 138 4.08 15.23 8.88
C PRO A 138 5.13 14.60 7.96
N THR A 139 6.35 14.45 8.46
CA THR A 139 7.44 13.75 7.79
C THR A 139 8.15 12.85 8.78
N TRP A 140 8.75 11.76 8.28
CA TRP A 140 9.73 10.99 9.05
C TRP A 140 10.91 11.88 9.43
N ASP A 141 11.33 11.81 10.69
CA ASP A 141 12.62 12.33 11.11
C ASP A 141 13.67 11.24 10.88
N VAL A 142 14.58 11.49 9.94
CA VAL A 142 15.63 10.57 9.53
C VAL A 142 16.91 10.73 10.35
N ASN A 143 16.99 11.75 11.22
CA ASN A 143 18.13 11.98 12.11
C ASN A 143 18.03 11.09 13.36
N VAL A 144 16.82 10.65 13.70
CA VAL A 144 16.54 9.70 14.77
C VAL A 144 16.13 8.35 14.19
N GLY A 145 16.19 7.29 15.00
CA GLY A 145 15.78 5.95 14.57
C GLY A 145 14.26 5.82 14.39
N PHE A 146 13.82 4.76 13.71
CA PHE A 146 12.39 4.43 13.63
C PHE A 146 11.78 4.16 15.02
N SER A 147 12.58 3.58 15.92
CA SER A 147 12.16 3.28 17.30
C SER A 147 12.01 4.51 18.20
N ASP A 148 12.37 5.70 17.70
CA ASP A 148 12.14 6.94 18.42
C ASP A 148 10.64 7.24 18.58
N GLU A 149 10.28 7.84 19.71
CA GLU A 149 8.90 8.15 20.08
C GLU A 149 8.17 8.96 19.01
N PHE A 150 8.84 9.92 18.37
CA PHE A 150 8.23 10.73 17.31
C PHE A 150 7.84 9.86 16.10
N ASN A 151 8.77 9.04 15.61
CA ASN A 151 8.53 8.18 14.46
C ASN A 151 7.53 7.07 14.78
N LYS A 152 7.55 6.50 15.99
CA LYS A 152 6.54 5.53 16.43
C LYS A 152 5.14 6.14 16.45
N ASN A 153 4.98 7.34 16.98
CA ASN A 153 3.69 8.04 17.00
C ASN A 153 3.17 8.31 15.59
N LEU A 154 4.03 8.79 14.68
CA LEU A 154 3.65 8.97 13.28
C LEU A 154 3.26 7.63 12.61
N ALA A 155 3.97 6.54 12.90
CA ALA A 155 3.62 5.22 12.38
C ALA A 155 2.27 4.73 12.90
N SER A 156 1.98 4.93 14.18
CA SER A 156 0.69 4.60 14.80
C SER A 156 -0.46 5.42 14.18
N ASP A 157 -0.27 6.72 13.96
CA ASP A 157 -1.25 7.58 13.30
C ASP A 157 -1.53 7.15 11.86
N LEU A 158 -0.48 6.80 11.11
CA LEU A 158 -0.62 6.27 9.75
C LEU A 158 -1.37 4.93 9.76
N MET A 159 -1.03 4.02 10.67
CA MET A 159 -1.70 2.72 10.81
C MET A 159 -3.20 2.90 11.09
N LEU A 160 -3.56 3.76 12.04
CA LEU A 160 -4.96 4.10 12.36
C LEU A 160 -5.69 4.66 11.15
N TYR A 161 -5.08 5.61 10.45
CA TYR A 161 -5.69 6.22 9.28
C TYR A 161 -5.90 5.21 8.15
N ILE A 162 -4.90 4.40 7.85
CA ILE A 162 -4.95 3.40 6.77
C ILE A 162 -5.99 2.33 7.07
N ARG A 163 -6.10 1.86 8.32
CA ARG A 163 -7.13 0.87 8.71
C ARG A 163 -8.55 1.33 8.47
N ARG A 164 -8.81 2.64 8.52
CA ARG A 164 -10.13 3.21 8.21
C ARG A 164 -10.42 3.27 6.71
N GLN A 165 -9.43 2.99 5.87
CA GLN A 165 -9.60 3.00 4.42
C GLN A 165 -10.16 1.67 3.92
N PRO A 166 -11.13 1.66 3.00
CA PRO A 166 -11.69 0.43 2.44
C PRO A 166 -10.63 -0.51 1.84
N VAL A 167 -9.57 0.05 1.28
CA VAL A 167 -8.48 -0.71 0.66
C VAL A 167 -7.65 -1.53 1.67
N ALA A 168 -7.70 -1.19 2.95
CA ALA A 168 -6.95 -1.88 4.00
C ALA A 168 -7.78 -2.94 4.73
N ALA A 169 -9.07 -3.09 4.43
CA ALA A 169 -10.00 -3.94 5.19
C ALA A 169 -9.55 -5.40 5.31
N MET A 170 -8.87 -5.93 4.29
CA MET A 170 -8.39 -7.31 4.24
C MET A 170 -6.87 -7.43 4.40
N VAL A 171 -6.16 -6.33 4.69
CA VAL A 171 -4.70 -6.36 4.81
C VAL A 171 -4.31 -6.64 6.26
N PRO A 172 -3.54 -7.70 6.53
CA PRO A 172 -3.15 -8.04 7.90
C PRO A 172 -2.39 -6.88 8.59
N PRO A 173 -2.58 -6.69 9.90
CA PRO A 173 -1.85 -5.71 10.71
C PRO A 173 -0.35 -5.67 10.47
N LYS A 174 0.29 -6.86 10.44
CA LYS A 174 1.72 -7.00 10.24
C LYS A 174 2.15 -6.52 8.86
N GLU A 175 1.36 -6.79 7.82
CA GLU A 175 1.65 -6.32 6.47
C GLU A 175 1.56 -4.79 6.37
N LEU A 176 0.55 -4.18 7.00
CA LEU A 176 0.43 -2.72 7.05
C LEU A 176 1.64 -2.09 7.75
N CYS A 177 2.09 -2.69 8.86
CA CYS A 177 3.29 -2.26 9.59
C CYS A 177 4.51 -2.31 8.67
N GLY A 178 4.72 -3.43 7.96
CA GLY A 178 5.81 -3.59 7.01
C GLY A 178 5.81 -2.53 5.90
N ILE A 179 4.64 -2.12 5.40
CA ILE A 179 4.54 -1.06 4.38
C ILE A 179 4.89 0.32 4.98
N ILE A 180 4.42 0.63 6.19
CA ILE A 180 4.70 1.88 6.89
C ILE A 180 6.19 2.00 7.20
N VAL A 181 6.78 0.95 7.80
CA VAL A 181 8.22 0.86 8.09
C VAL A 181 9.04 1.00 6.81
N ASN A 182 8.63 0.34 5.73
CA ASN A 182 9.28 0.50 4.43
C ASN A 182 9.27 1.96 3.97
N SER A 183 8.20 2.73 4.24
CA SER A 183 8.15 4.15 3.87
C SER A 183 9.18 5.00 4.62
N TYR A 184 9.45 4.70 5.90
CA TYR A 184 10.52 5.32 6.68
C TYR A 184 11.90 4.99 6.09
N TYR A 185 12.18 3.71 5.82
CA TYR A 185 13.47 3.32 5.25
C TYR A 185 13.71 3.87 3.84
N ASN A 186 12.66 3.99 3.03
CA ASN A 186 12.76 4.68 1.73
C ASN A 186 13.12 6.15 1.92
N ARG A 187 12.57 6.82 2.94
CA ARG A 187 12.91 8.21 3.27
C ARG A 187 14.33 8.35 3.80
N LEU A 188 14.77 7.43 4.66
CA LEU A 188 16.14 7.37 5.17
C LEU A 188 17.16 7.08 4.06
N ALA A 189 16.82 6.19 3.11
CA ALA A 189 17.65 5.96 1.95
C ALA A 189 17.73 7.21 1.07
N ALA A 190 16.60 7.90 0.88
CA ALA A 190 16.55 9.13 0.09
C ALA A 190 17.34 10.29 0.71
N SER A 191 17.44 10.37 2.04
CA SER A 191 18.24 11.42 2.72
C SER A 191 19.74 11.16 2.64
N LYS A 192 20.16 9.91 2.42
CA LYS A 192 21.57 9.54 2.27
C LYS A 192 22.11 9.66 0.85
N LEU A 193 21.25 9.85 -0.15
CA LEU A 193 21.67 10.01 -1.54
C LEU A 193 22.36 11.37 -1.73
N THR A 194 23.57 11.36 -2.29
CA THR A 194 24.22 12.60 -2.75
C THR A 194 23.57 13.12 -4.04
N GLU A 195 23.87 14.35 -4.42
CA GLU A 195 23.38 14.89 -5.70
C GLU A 195 23.95 14.08 -6.89
N GLU A 196 25.19 13.59 -6.80
CA GLU A 196 25.74 12.71 -7.84
C GLU A 196 24.96 11.39 -7.94
N ASP A 197 24.58 10.79 -6.80
CA ASP A 197 23.78 9.58 -6.79
C ASP A 197 22.39 9.82 -7.41
N ARG A 198 21.78 10.97 -7.10
CA ARG A 198 20.48 11.36 -7.67
C ARG A 198 20.57 11.56 -9.18
N GLN A 199 21.61 12.23 -9.65
CA GLN A 199 21.84 12.47 -11.07
C GLN A 199 22.14 11.17 -11.83
N THR A 200 22.94 10.29 -11.22
CA THR A 200 23.26 8.96 -11.77
C THR A 200 22.00 8.10 -11.86
N ASN A 201 21.20 8.05 -10.80
CA ASN A 201 19.93 7.33 -10.77
C ASN A 201 18.94 7.87 -11.80
N THR A 202 18.82 9.19 -11.91
CA THR A 202 17.95 9.84 -12.91
C THR A 202 18.39 9.48 -14.33
N THR A 203 19.69 9.54 -14.60
CA THR A 203 20.26 9.20 -15.91
C THR A 203 20.04 7.72 -16.24
N SER A 204 20.30 6.82 -15.30
CA SER A 204 20.07 5.39 -15.43
C SER A 204 18.59 5.05 -15.65
N ASN A 205 17.69 5.66 -14.88
CA ASN A 205 16.25 5.47 -15.03
C ASN A 205 15.75 5.97 -16.39
N ARG A 206 16.18 7.17 -16.81
CA ARG A 206 15.88 7.72 -18.14
C ARG A 206 16.35 6.76 -19.24
N ARG A 207 17.55 6.23 -19.11
CA ARG A 207 18.15 5.25 -20.03
C ARG A 207 17.31 3.96 -20.11
N GLY A 208 16.94 3.39 -18.96
CA GLY A 208 16.10 2.19 -18.88
C GLY A 208 14.70 2.39 -19.46
N ASN A 209 14.10 3.56 -19.20
CA ASN A 209 12.79 3.93 -19.74
C ASN A 209 12.82 4.09 -21.26
N ARG A 210 13.84 4.77 -21.80
CA ARG A 210 14.06 4.89 -23.25
C ARG A 210 14.21 3.52 -23.91
N LYS A 211 15.05 2.64 -23.35
CA LYS A 211 15.24 1.26 -23.84
C LYS A 211 13.91 0.48 -23.87
N THR A 212 13.07 0.67 -22.85
CA THR A 212 11.74 0.03 -22.76
C THR A 212 10.76 0.60 -23.79
N ALA A 213 10.73 1.92 -23.96
CA ALA A 213 9.89 2.58 -24.95
C ALA A 213 10.27 2.17 -26.38
N LEU A 214 11.58 2.15 -26.68
CA LEU A 214 12.10 1.70 -27.96
C LEU A 214 11.71 0.26 -28.27
N ASN A 215 11.87 -0.65 -27.29
CA ASN A 215 11.45 -2.04 -27.44
C ASN A 215 9.95 -2.14 -27.75
N LYS A 216 9.10 -1.42 -27.00
CA LYS A 216 7.65 -1.40 -27.23
C LYS A 216 7.30 -0.86 -28.62
N ARG A 217 7.95 0.22 -29.05
CA ARG A 217 7.74 0.82 -30.38
C ARG A 217 8.05 -0.19 -31.48
N ARG A 218 9.27 -0.74 -31.51
CA ARG A 218 9.69 -1.70 -32.54
C ARG A 218 8.82 -2.96 -32.55
N LYS A 219 8.41 -3.48 -31.39
CA LYS A 219 7.44 -4.59 -31.32
C LYS A 219 6.11 -4.24 -31.99
N ARG A 220 5.54 -3.07 -31.67
CA ARG A 220 4.28 -2.62 -32.26
C ARG A 220 4.41 -2.44 -33.78
N THR A 221 5.49 -1.80 -34.23
CA THR A 221 5.76 -1.60 -35.66
C THR A 221 5.91 -2.93 -36.37
N TYR A 222 6.66 -3.89 -35.81
CA TYR A 222 6.79 -5.22 -36.38
C TYR A 222 5.44 -5.93 -36.48
N THR A 223 4.62 -5.90 -35.43
CA THR A 223 3.29 -6.51 -35.47
C THR A 223 2.39 -5.87 -36.53
N LYS A 224 2.47 -4.55 -36.70
CA LYS A 224 1.67 -3.82 -37.69
C LYS A 224 2.13 -4.06 -39.13
N HIS A 225 3.44 -4.07 -39.37
CA HIS A 225 4.07 -4.15 -40.69
C HIS A 225 4.71 -5.53 -40.93
N LYS A 226 4.13 -6.58 -40.34
CA LYS A 226 4.71 -7.93 -40.36
C LYS A 226 4.93 -8.43 -41.79
N ASP A 227 3.97 -8.14 -42.68
CA ASP A 227 4.01 -8.58 -44.07
C ASP A 227 5.16 -7.90 -44.83
N ALA A 228 5.33 -6.58 -44.67
CA ALA A 228 6.43 -5.84 -45.29
C ALA A 228 7.82 -6.31 -44.80
N VAL A 229 7.94 -6.65 -43.50
CA VAL A 229 9.20 -7.21 -42.96
C VAL A 229 9.44 -8.61 -43.51
N THR A 230 8.38 -9.42 -43.63
CA THR A 230 8.48 -10.78 -44.17
C THR A 230 8.82 -10.76 -45.66
N GLU A 231 8.25 -9.84 -46.42
CA GLU A 231 8.57 -9.62 -47.83
C GLU A 231 10.04 -9.22 -48.03
N LYS A 232 10.54 -8.29 -47.20
CA LYS A 232 11.91 -7.77 -47.33
C LYS A 232 12.99 -8.77 -46.90
N PHE A 233 12.73 -9.55 -45.86
CA PHE A 233 13.77 -10.36 -45.20
C PHE A 233 13.49 -11.87 -45.24
N ASN A 234 12.31 -12.30 -45.68
CA ASN A 234 11.89 -13.70 -45.82
C ASN A 234 12.11 -14.56 -44.54
N ARG A 235 11.87 -13.96 -43.36
CA ARG A 235 12.07 -14.61 -42.05
C ARG A 235 11.10 -14.04 -41.01
N ASP A 236 10.68 -14.88 -40.05
CA ASP A 236 9.97 -14.43 -38.85
C ASP A 236 10.94 -13.93 -37.76
N TYR A 237 10.72 -12.71 -37.30
CA TYR A 237 11.52 -12.03 -36.27
C TYR A 237 10.81 -11.91 -34.91
N ASN A 238 9.66 -12.57 -34.70
CA ASN A 238 8.93 -12.53 -33.43
C ASN A 238 9.82 -12.84 -32.20
N GLY A 239 10.84 -13.68 -32.37
CA GLY A 239 11.73 -14.15 -31.32
C GLY A 239 12.95 -13.28 -30.98
N VAL A 240 13.13 -12.09 -31.59
CA VAL A 240 14.35 -11.27 -31.37
C VAL A 240 14.15 -9.96 -30.61
N PHE A 241 12.90 -9.61 -30.31
CA PHE A 241 12.56 -8.36 -29.61
C PHE A 241 12.73 -8.46 -28.09
N TYR A 242 13.97 -8.55 -27.66
CA TYR A 242 14.33 -8.46 -26.25
C TYR A 242 14.72 -7.04 -25.87
N ARG A 243 14.28 -6.60 -24.68
CA ARG A 243 14.66 -5.30 -24.14
C ARG A 243 16.17 -5.14 -24.14
N ASP A 244 16.91 -6.20 -23.80
CA ASP A 244 18.36 -6.14 -23.67
C ASP A 244 19.14 -6.18 -24.99
N ALA A 245 18.46 -6.48 -26.10
CA ALA A 245 19.00 -6.35 -27.46
C ALA A 245 18.87 -4.91 -28.01
N MET A 246 18.12 -4.03 -27.34
CA MET A 246 17.96 -2.63 -27.74
C MET A 246 19.19 -1.79 -27.35
N SER A 247 19.49 -0.78 -28.16
CA SER A 247 20.48 0.24 -27.82
C SER A 247 20.06 0.93 -26.53
N GLY A 248 20.95 0.87 -25.54
CA GLY A 248 20.70 1.46 -24.22
C GLY A 248 21.29 2.85 -24.08
N ASP A 249 22.41 3.14 -24.75
CA ASP A 249 23.10 4.44 -24.63
C ASP A 249 22.77 5.28 -25.84
N GLU A 250 22.17 6.43 -25.61
CA GLU A 250 21.93 7.43 -26.63
C GLU A 250 22.48 8.75 -26.10
N THR A 251 23.44 9.35 -26.80
CA THR A 251 23.84 10.73 -26.59
C THR A 251 23.06 11.61 -27.56
N GLU A 252 22.43 12.65 -27.04
CA GLU A 252 21.53 13.51 -27.79
C GLU A 252 22.15 14.90 -27.89
N THR A 253 22.20 15.42 -29.11
CA THR A 253 22.53 16.81 -29.44
C THR A 253 21.27 17.51 -29.92
N ASP A 254 21.35 18.81 -30.22
CA ASP A 254 20.20 19.59 -30.69
C ASP A 254 19.61 19.04 -32.01
N THR A 255 20.44 18.45 -32.86
CA THR A 255 20.06 18.02 -34.21
C THR A 255 20.13 16.51 -34.44
N SER A 256 20.83 15.76 -33.58
CA SER A 256 21.06 14.32 -33.79
C SER A 256 21.11 13.50 -32.49
N VAL A 257 20.83 12.21 -32.63
CA VAL A 257 20.93 11.21 -31.57
C VAL A 257 21.96 10.17 -32.00
N VAL A 258 23.01 9.98 -31.21
CA VAL A 258 24.00 8.92 -31.42
C VAL A 258 23.64 7.75 -30.52
N ALA A 259 23.28 6.62 -31.11
CA ALA A 259 22.89 5.43 -30.39
C ALA A 259 23.95 4.34 -30.43
N SER A 260 24.33 3.86 -29.26
CA SER A 260 25.29 2.77 -29.11
C SER A 260 24.71 1.45 -29.62
N ARG A 261 25.39 0.87 -30.60
CA ARG A 261 25.12 -0.45 -31.16
C ARG A 261 26.08 -1.46 -30.54
N PRO A 262 25.59 -2.43 -29.77
CA PRO A 262 26.39 -3.57 -29.36
C PRO A 262 26.98 -4.31 -30.57
N ASP A 263 28.28 -4.55 -30.54
CA ASP A 263 29.05 -5.25 -31.56
C ASP A 263 28.67 -6.73 -31.68
N TRP A 264 28.23 -7.35 -30.59
CA TRP A 264 27.72 -8.73 -30.62
C TRP A 264 26.48 -8.92 -31.49
N ARG A 265 25.76 -7.86 -31.86
CA ARG A 265 24.57 -7.99 -32.74
C ARG A 265 25.01 -8.15 -34.19
N SER A 266 24.47 -9.17 -34.85
CA SER A 266 24.63 -9.40 -36.29
C SER A 266 24.22 -8.19 -37.12
N ASP A 267 24.77 -8.08 -38.33
CA ASP A 267 24.35 -7.08 -39.31
C ASP A 267 22.86 -7.25 -39.66
N GLU A 268 22.39 -8.48 -39.87
CA GLU A 268 20.97 -8.77 -40.16
C GLU A 268 20.04 -8.21 -39.08
N LEU A 269 20.33 -8.46 -37.79
CA LEU A 269 19.51 -7.93 -36.70
C LEU A 269 19.52 -6.40 -36.65
N ASN A 270 20.65 -5.76 -36.94
CA ASN A 270 20.73 -4.31 -37.02
C ASN A 270 19.88 -3.79 -38.19
N THR A 271 19.97 -4.40 -39.37
CA THR A 271 19.20 -4.01 -40.56
C THR A 271 17.69 -4.12 -40.33
N VAL A 272 17.23 -5.18 -39.64
CA VAL A 272 15.81 -5.33 -39.29
C VAL A 272 15.36 -4.22 -38.33
N PHE A 273 16.16 -3.86 -37.33
CA PHE A 273 15.83 -2.77 -36.42
C PHE A 273 15.81 -1.42 -37.11
N ASP A 274 16.73 -1.16 -38.03
CA ASP A 274 16.76 0.08 -38.82
C ASP A 274 15.52 0.19 -39.70
N PHE A 275 15.14 -0.89 -40.40
CA PHE A 275 13.93 -0.93 -41.21
C PHE A 275 12.65 -0.71 -40.41
N LEU A 276 12.57 -1.25 -39.19
CA LEU A 276 11.43 -1.00 -38.32
C LEU A 276 11.37 0.46 -37.83
N ASP A 277 12.51 1.11 -37.63
CA ASP A 277 12.51 2.53 -37.29
C ASP A 277 12.13 3.42 -38.48
N GLU A 278 12.45 3.01 -39.71
CA GLU A 278 11.95 3.63 -40.95
C GLU A 278 10.43 3.50 -41.07
N LEU A 279 9.88 2.29 -40.96
CA LEU A 279 8.43 2.06 -41.00
C LEU A 279 7.68 2.82 -39.90
N ALA A 280 8.27 2.89 -38.70
CA ALA A 280 7.72 3.68 -37.60
C ALA A 280 7.74 5.18 -37.90
N ARG A 281 8.71 5.67 -38.67
CA ARG A 281 8.81 7.06 -39.11
C ARG A 281 7.76 7.37 -40.18
N ASP A 282 7.55 6.46 -41.13
CA ASP A 282 6.53 6.61 -42.17
C ASP A 282 5.12 6.68 -41.58
N ASP A 283 4.85 5.87 -40.56
CA ASP A 283 3.59 5.90 -39.79
C ASP A 283 3.31 7.25 -39.12
N LEU A 284 4.34 8.04 -38.83
CA LEU A 284 4.20 9.37 -38.24
C LEU A 284 3.88 10.45 -39.28
N GLY A 285 4.08 10.17 -40.57
CA GLY A 285 3.80 11.09 -41.67
C GLY A 285 4.39 12.48 -41.44
N LYS A 286 3.55 13.52 -41.41
CA LYS A 286 3.97 14.92 -41.18
C LYS A 286 4.64 15.16 -39.82
N ARG A 287 4.45 14.27 -38.84
CA ARG A 287 5.09 14.36 -37.51
C ARG A 287 6.49 13.74 -37.50
N ALA A 288 6.91 13.07 -38.57
CA ALA A 288 8.24 12.49 -38.70
C ALA A 288 9.35 13.54 -38.60
N THR A 289 9.09 14.80 -38.99
CA THR A 289 10.03 15.93 -38.89
C THR A 289 10.42 16.27 -37.44
N GLN A 290 9.68 15.77 -36.44
CA GLN A 290 10.02 15.91 -35.03
C GLN A 290 11.07 14.88 -34.57
N LEU A 291 11.39 13.88 -35.38
CA LEU A 291 12.42 12.89 -35.06
C LEU A 291 13.79 13.43 -35.47
N LYS A 292 14.70 13.51 -34.49
CA LYS A 292 16.11 13.80 -34.74
C LYS A 292 16.74 12.70 -35.60
N SER A 293 17.73 13.08 -36.41
CA SER A 293 18.52 12.12 -37.16
C SER A 293 19.24 11.19 -36.18
N GLN A 294 19.26 9.89 -36.47
CA GLN A 294 19.90 8.90 -35.61
C GLN A 294 21.15 8.36 -36.29
N SER A 295 22.29 8.52 -35.65
CA SER A 295 23.54 7.88 -36.03
C SER A 295 23.91 6.81 -35.01
N HIS A 296 24.89 5.98 -35.35
CA HIS A 296 25.19 4.80 -34.57
C HIS A 296 26.69 4.60 -34.39
N VAL A 297 27.07 4.25 -33.17
CA VAL A 297 28.46 3.94 -32.80
C VAL A 297 28.52 2.52 -32.28
N LEU A 298 29.46 1.73 -32.79
CA LEU A 298 29.71 0.39 -32.29
C LEU A 298 30.32 0.47 -30.88
N VAL A 299 29.78 -0.32 -29.96
CA VAL A 299 30.27 -0.41 -28.59
C VAL A 299 30.51 -1.86 -28.25
N HIS A 300 31.73 -2.15 -27.79
CA HIS A 300 32.12 -3.48 -27.35
C HIS A 300 31.30 -3.89 -26.13
N LYS A 301 30.45 -4.90 -26.27
CA LYS A 301 29.62 -5.42 -25.18
C LYS A 301 29.53 -6.94 -25.26
N THR A 302 29.56 -7.56 -24.09
CA THR A 302 29.23 -8.99 -23.99
C THR A 302 27.74 -9.23 -24.22
N ILE A 303 27.40 -10.38 -24.80
CA ILE A 303 26.01 -10.81 -24.94
C ILE A 303 25.43 -10.98 -23.53
N PRO A 304 24.32 -10.31 -23.18
CA PRO A 304 23.67 -10.50 -21.89
C PRO A 304 23.33 -11.97 -21.65
N ARG A 305 23.66 -12.52 -20.46
CA ARG A 305 23.52 -13.96 -20.16
C ARG A 305 22.15 -14.53 -20.54
N GLY A 306 21.08 -13.78 -20.27
CA GLY A 306 19.71 -14.19 -20.59
C GLY A 306 19.37 -14.22 -22.09
N LEU A 307 20.19 -13.62 -22.95
CA LEU A 307 20.01 -13.61 -24.42
C LEU A 307 20.82 -14.70 -25.12
N VAL A 308 21.89 -15.20 -24.48
CA VAL A 308 22.77 -16.23 -25.06
C VAL A 308 21.97 -17.43 -25.56
N THR A 309 21.05 -17.93 -24.73
CA THR A 309 20.21 -19.10 -25.06
C THR A 309 18.90 -18.76 -25.77
N LYS A 310 18.39 -17.52 -25.61
CA LYS A 310 17.07 -17.12 -26.11
C LYS A 310 17.09 -16.58 -27.54
N MET A 311 18.23 -16.08 -27.99
CA MET A 311 18.35 -15.49 -29.31
C MET A 311 18.87 -16.52 -30.33
N PRO A 312 18.36 -16.50 -31.57
CA PRO A 312 18.85 -17.38 -32.61
C PRO A 312 20.30 -17.04 -32.99
N THR A 313 21.05 -18.02 -33.49
CA THR A 313 22.46 -17.88 -33.86
C THR A 313 22.70 -16.77 -34.88
N TRP A 314 21.85 -16.67 -35.92
CA TRP A 314 21.97 -15.63 -36.96
C TRP A 314 21.93 -14.22 -36.40
N SER A 315 21.28 -14.01 -35.24
CA SER A 315 21.11 -12.68 -34.65
C SER A 315 22.35 -12.15 -33.93
N LYS A 316 23.36 -13.00 -33.72
CA LYS A 316 24.59 -12.74 -32.97
C LYS A 316 25.82 -12.87 -33.88
N ARG A 317 26.80 -11.98 -33.73
CA ARG A 317 28.17 -12.22 -34.22
C ARG A 317 28.83 -13.14 -33.20
N VAL A 318 29.00 -14.41 -33.57
CA VAL A 318 29.73 -15.41 -32.79
C VAL A 318 31.22 -15.22 -33.04
#